data_AF-A0A2D8IST0-F1
#
_entry.id   AF-A0A2D8IST0-F1
#
_cell.length_a   1.000
_cell.length_b   1.000
_cell.length_c   1.000
_cell.angle_alpha   90.00
_cell.angle_beta   90.00
_cell.angle_gamma   90.00
#
_symmetry.space_group_name_H-M   'P 1'
#
loop_
_entity.id
_entity.type
_entity.pdbx_description
1 polymer ?
#
loop_
_entity_poly.entity_id
_entity_poly.type
_entity_poly.pdbx_seq_one_letter_code
_entity_poly.pdbx_strand_id
1 'polypeptide(L)'
;MIDDIIQRLYADSTRDTLYHYTNLQGLQGVVDSGVLRASDVRYMNDSTELRHTLELMQQHISQRLQAGTDHPALLNALQEWLSHRIVGGPMLFAASFRANGNLLGQWRGYSALGKGVSLGFAPDWLREKADAQGFQIARCIYHPGTQENLVEEIVDAVEDDAQRALESRGDLDEAVIFERLESRLLRIAAVLKHPAFEEEQEWRLVSPVMDDCQDCPVAFREGVSMLTPWYPFRLGTNETDPMRLEHVFLGPTPNTDLSMNSLALYLRKRGFEPRRGVEYCRIPYRQR
;
A
#
# COMPACT_ATOMS: atom_id res chain seq x y z
N MET A 1 11.85 -17.18 9.21
CA MET A 1 10.44 -17.33 9.64
C MET A 1 9.62 -16.11 9.26
N ILE A 2 9.76 -14.94 9.91
CA ILE A 2 8.98 -13.75 9.50
C ILE A 2 9.33 -13.29 8.08
N ASP A 3 10.60 -13.41 7.67
CA ASP A 3 10.99 -13.08 6.30
C ASP A 3 10.34 -14.01 5.27
N ASP A 4 10.08 -15.29 5.62
CA ASP A 4 9.39 -16.26 4.76
C ASP A 4 7.89 -15.93 4.65
N ILE A 5 7.28 -15.51 5.77
CA ILE A 5 5.91 -14.96 5.79
C ILE A 5 5.82 -13.80 4.81
N ILE A 6 6.71 -12.83 4.91
CA ILE A 6 6.72 -11.66 4.03
C ILE A 6 6.95 -12.08 2.57
N GLN A 7 7.89 -12.99 2.28
CA GLN A 7 8.07 -13.49 0.91
C GLN A 7 6.77 -14.08 0.36
N ARG A 8 6.03 -14.86 1.14
CA ARG A 8 4.75 -15.45 0.75
C ARG A 8 3.67 -14.39 0.49
N LEU A 9 3.57 -13.37 1.34
CA LEU A 9 2.61 -12.26 1.18
C LEU A 9 2.85 -11.44 -0.11
N TYR A 10 4.10 -11.32 -0.52
CA TYR A 10 4.52 -10.54 -1.68
C TYR A 10 4.80 -11.41 -2.93
N ALA A 11 4.47 -12.71 -2.89
CA ALA A 11 4.65 -13.63 -4.02
C ALA A 11 3.50 -13.60 -5.03
N ASP A 12 2.32 -13.10 -4.63
CA ASP A 12 1.13 -13.06 -5.48
C ASP A 12 1.39 -12.23 -6.75
N SER A 13 0.86 -12.72 -7.87
CA SER A 13 0.93 -12.02 -9.15
C SER A 13 -0.44 -11.99 -9.82
N THR A 14 -0.71 -10.89 -10.54
CA THR A 14 -1.89 -10.77 -11.39
C THR A 14 -1.50 -10.59 -12.85
N ARG A 15 -2.39 -11.04 -13.74
CA ARG A 15 -2.36 -10.76 -15.19
C ARG A 15 -3.33 -9.65 -15.59
N ASP A 16 -4.14 -9.18 -14.65
CA ASP A 16 -5.09 -8.11 -14.88
C ASP A 16 -4.41 -6.74 -14.83
N THR A 17 -4.94 -5.80 -15.61
CA THR A 17 -4.52 -4.40 -15.55
C THR A 17 -4.73 -3.83 -14.15
N LEU A 18 -3.70 -3.20 -13.61
CA LEU A 18 -3.77 -2.56 -12.30
C LEU A 18 -4.10 -1.08 -12.46
N TYR A 19 -5.18 -0.66 -11.80
CA TYR A 19 -5.76 0.66 -11.92
C TYR A 19 -5.52 1.52 -10.70
N HIS A 20 -4.88 2.68 -10.90
CA HIS A 20 -4.71 3.70 -9.88
C HIS A 20 -5.79 4.78 -10.02
N TYR A 21 -6.64 4.92 -8.99
CA TYR A 21 -7.67 5.94 -8.95
C TYR A 21 -7.11 7.28 -8.50
N THR A 22 -7.45 8.34 -9.23
CA THR A 22 -7.04 9.69 -8.87
C THR A 22 -7.98 10.73 -9.50
N ASN A 23 -7.59 11.99 -9.46
CA ASN A 23 -8.28 13.09 -10.13
C ASN A 23 -7.43 13.66 -11.28
N LEU A 24 -7.97 14.61 -12.04
CA LEU A 24 -7.25 15.25 -13.16
C LEU A 24 -5.92 15.91 -12.75
N GLN A 25 -5.81 16.45 -11.54
CA GLN A 25 -4.54 17.01 -11.04
C GLN A 25 -3.52 15.90 -10.76
N GLY A 26 -3.96 14.77 -10.19
CA GLY A 26 -3.12 13.60 -9.99
C GLY A 26 -2.67 12.97 -11.30
N LEU A 27 -3.57 12.89 -12.30
CA LEU A 27 -3.21 12.53 -13.68
C LEU A 27 -2.12 13.42 -14.23
N GLN A 28 -2.28 14.75 -14.11
CA GLN A 28 -1.28 15.70 -14.60
C GLN A 28 0.06 15.50 -13.90
N GLY A 29 0.04 15.30 -12.59
CA GLY A 29 1.24 14.95 -11.82
C GLY A 29 1.95 13.71 -12.36
N VAL A 30 1.21 12.63 -12.60
CA VAL A 30 1.76 11.36 -13.12
C VAL A 30 2.28 11.52 -14.55
N VAL A 31 1.48 12.10 -15.44
CA VAL A 31 1.79 12.21 -16.88
C VAL A 31 2.92 13.20 -17.14
N ASP A 32 2.93 14.36 -16.46
CA ASP A 32 3.93 15.40 -16.71
C ASP A 32 5.29 15.09 -16.06
N SER A 33 5.31 14.28 -15.00
CA SER A 33 6.55 13.92 -14.28
C SER A 33 7.01 12.48 -14.47
N GLY A 34 6.18 11.60 -15.03
CA GLY A 34 6.42 10.15 -15.07
C GLY A 34 6.67 9.52 -13.71
N VAL A 35 6.09 10.09 -12.64
CA VAL A 35 6.24 9.61 -11.26
C VAL A 35 4.88 9.38 -10.64
N LEU A 36 4.70 8.19 -10.06
CA LEU A 36 3.63 7.91 -9.11
C LEU A 36 4.12 8.21 -7.69
N ARG A 37 3.30 8.90 -6.90
CA ARG A 37 3.64 9.25 -5.52
C ARG A 37 3.15 8.15 -4.59
N ALA A 38 4.06 7.30 -4.11
CA ALA A 38 3.77 6.38 -3.02
C ALA A 38 3.75 7.16 -1.71
N SER A 39 2.70 7.04 -0.90
CA SER A 39 2.55 7.80 0.35
C SER A 39 2.94 6.92 1.51
N ASP A 40 3.45 7.52 2.58
CA ASP A 40 3.73 6.75 3.80
C ASP A 40 2.42 6.09 4.28
N VAL A 41 2.49 4.79 4.58
CA VAL A 41 1.31 3.97 4.93
C VAL A 41 0.57 4.51 6.15
N ARG A 42 1.24 5.23 7.06
CA ARG A 42 0.63 5.87 8.23
C ARG A 42 -0.25 7.08 7.88
N TYR A 43 -0.02 7.67 6.71
CA TYR A 43 -0.70 8.88 6.23
C TYR A 43 -1.71 8.60 5.12
N MET A 44 -1.89 7.34 4.73
CA MET A 44 -2.94 6.96 3.79
C MET A 44 -4.31 7.18 4.42
N ASN A 45 -5.36 7.30 3.59
CA ASN A 45 -6.71 7.69 3.99
C ASN A 45 -7.36 6.81 5.07
N ASP A 46 -6.70 5.72 5.44
CA ASP A 46 -7.15 4.81 6.46
C ASP A 46 -6.03 4.53 7.47
N SER A 47 -5.76 5.50 8.35
CA SER A 47 -4.97 5.28 9.57
C SER A 47 -5.53 4.16 10.47
N THR A 48 -6.69 3.60 10.12
CA THR A 48 -7.26 2.40 10.73
C THR A 48 -6.58 1.11 10.28
N GLU A 49 -5.88 1.03 9.15
CA GLU A 49 -5.31 -0.24 8.67
C GLU A 49 -4.09 -0.69 9.49
N LEU A 50 -3.17 0.24 9.77
CA LEU A 50 -2.07 -0.02 10.70
C LEU A 50 -2.62 -0.35 12.09
N ARG A 51 -3.64 0.39 12.53
CA ARG A 51 -4.32 0.16 13.80
C ARG A 51 -4.98 -1.22 13.85
N HIS A 52 -5.64 -1.64 12.77
CA HIS A 52 -6.28 -2.94 12.63
C HIS A 52 -5.27 -4.07 12.82
N THR A 53 -4.09 -3.96 12.18
CA THR A 53 -3.02 -4.94 12.36
C THR A 53 -2.54 -5.01 13.82
N LEU A 54 -2.36 -3.86 14.46
CA LEU A 54 -1.95 -3.79 15.86
C LEU A 54 -3.03 -4.35 16.81
N GLU A 55 -4.31 -4.09 16.53
CA GLU A 55 -5.44 -4.61 17.29
C GLU A 55 -5.51 -6.14 17.19
N LEU A 56 -5.34 -6.70 15.99
CA LEU A 56 -5.27 -8.16 15.80
C LEU A 56 -4.13 -8.79 16.62
N MET A 57 -2.94 -8.20 16.56
CA MET A 57 -1.78 -8.65 17.34
C MET A 57 -2.07 -8.59 18.85
N GLN A 58 -2.59 -7.47 19.35
CA GLN A 58 -2.89 -7.30 20.77
C GLN A 58 -3.96 -8.30 21.26
N GLN A 59 -5.00 -8.53 20.45
CA GLN A 59 -6.05 -9.51 20.76
C GLN A 59 -5.48 -10.92 20.84
N HIS A 60 -4.67 -11.33 19.86
CA HIS A 60 -4.06 -12.66 19.85
C HIS A 60 -3.09 -12.87 21.01
N ILE A 61 -2.22 -11.90 21.29
CA ILE A 61 -1.30 -11.94 22.45
C ILE A 61 -2.09 -12.08 23.76
N SER A 62 -3.18 -11.32 23.92
CA SER A 62 -4.03 -11.39 25.12
C SER A 62 -4.68 -12.76 25.29
N GLN A 63 -5.15 -13.38 24.21
CA GLN A 63 -5.72 -14.73 24.24
C GLN A 63 -4.67 -15.78 24.64
N ARG A 64 -3.46 -15.66 24.09
CA ARG A 64 -2.34 -16.58 24.37
C ARG A 64 -1.87 -16.48 25.82
N LEU A 65 -1.79 -15.26 26.37
CA LEU A 65 -1.52 -15.02 27.79
C LEU A 65 -2.59 -15.66 28.70
N GLN A 66 -3.87 -15.56 28.32
CA GLN A 66 -4.97 -16.16 29.09
C GLN A 66 -4.99 -17.70 29.02
N ALA A 67 -4.59 -18.28 27.89
CA ALA A 67 -4.49 -19.72 27.71
C ALA A 67 -3.32 -20.36 28.47
N GLY A 68 -2.33 -19.54 28.87
CA GLY A 68 -1.07 -19.99 29.48
C GLY A 68 0.00 -20.20 28.40
N THR A 69 1.03 -19.35 28.42
CA THR A 69 2.23 -19.46 27.57
C THR A 69 3.45 -19.73 28.45
N ASP A 70 4.48 -20.33 27.86
CA ASP A 70 5.80 -20.51 28.47
C ASP A 70 6.60 -19.20 28.52
N HIS A 71 6.20 -18.17 27.75
CA HIS A 71 6.90 -16.89 27.62
C HIS A 71 6.04 -15.66 27.99
N PRO A 72 5.40 -15.61 29.19
CA PRO A 72 4.49 -14.54 29.54
C PRO A 72 5.16 -13.17 29.66
N ALA A 73 6.43 -13.10 30.08
CA ALA A 73 7.17 -11.84 30.19
C ALA A 73 7.39 -11.20 28.80
N LEU A 74 7.89 -12.00 27.85
CA LEU A 74 8.11 -11.57 26.46
C LEU A 74 6.81 -11.07 25.82
N LEU A 75 5.71 -11.80 25.98
CA LEU A 75 4.43 -11.41 25.38
C LEU A 75 3.85 -10.13 26.00
N ASN A 76 4.00 -9.93 27.31
CA ASN A 76 3.64 -8.66 27.95
C ASN A 76 4.49 -7.50 27.42
N ALA A 77 5.81 -7.71 27.29
CA ALA A 77 6.72 -6.70 26.75
C ALA A 77 6.40 -6.38 25.27
N LEU A 78 6.07 -7.39 24.46
CA LEU A 78 5.63 -7.20 23.08
C LEU A 78 4.31 -6.39 23.02
N GLN A 79 3.35 -6.69 23.89
CA GLN A 79 2.08 -5.97 23.96
C GLN A 79 2.27 -4.50 24.33
N GLU A 80 3.10 -4.23 25.34
CA GLU A 80 3.48 -2.87 25.74
C GLU A 80 4.18 -2.15 24.58
N TRP A 81 5.15 -2.81 23.95
CA TRP A 81 5.88 -2.27 22.81
C TRP A 81 4.95 -1.90 21.64
N LEU A 82 4.02 -2.77 21.24
CA LEU A 82 3.06 -2.51 20.15
C LEU A 82 2.17 -1.29 20.42
N SER A 83 1.84 -1.01 21.69
CA SER A 83 0.95 0.09 22.07
C SER A 83 1.54 1.49 21.75
N HIS A 84 2.85 1.58 21.56
CA HIS A 84 3.57 2.84 21.32
C HIS A 84 4.03 3.05 19.86
N ARG A 85 3.76 2.12 18.94
CA ARG A 85 4.41 2.06 17.60
C ARG A 85 3.67 2.73 16.44
N ILE A 86 2.66 3.56 16.73
CA ILE A 86 1.80 4.15 15.69
C ILE A 86 2.39 5.43 15.07
N VAL A 87 3.25 6.15 15.78
CA VAL A 87 3.56 7.57 15.46
C VAL A 87 5.00 7.80 14.97
N GLY A 88 5.90 6.82 15.10
CA GLY A 88 7.32 6.97 14.75
C GLY A 88 7.93 5.71 14.14
N GLY A 89 9.25 5.72 13.97
CA GLY A 89 10.01 4.58 13.41
C GLY A 89 10.14 4.62 11.89
N PRO A 90 10.63 3.51 11.30
CA PRO A 90 10.92 3.42 9.88
C PRO A 90 9.74 3.82 9.00
N MET A 91 10.02 4.41 7.85
CA MET A 91 9.03 4.79 6.85
C MET A 91 8.85 3.66 5.83
N LEU A 92 7.60 3.46 5.43
CA LEU A 92 7.21 2.56 4.36
C LEU A 92 6.18 3.26 3.50
N PHE A 93 6.39 3.27 2.18
CA PHE A 93 5.57 3.99 1.24
C PHE A 93 4.78 3.02 0.37
N ALA A 94 3.50 3.31 0.15
CA ALA A 94 2.65 2.52 -0.73
C ALA A 94 1.87 3.36 -1.73
N ALA A 95 1.58 2.76 -2.89
CA ALA A 95 0.60 3.25 -3.84
C ALA A 95 -0.44 2.15 -4.11
N SER A 96 -1.71 2.55 -4.12
CA SER A 96 -2.86 1.65 -4.24
C SER A 96 -3.31 1.47 -5.68
N PHE A 97 -3.62 0.23 -6.02
CA PHE A 97 -4.17 -0.19 -7.30
C PHE A 97 -5.32 -1.18 -7.09
N ARG A 98 -6.10 -1.44 -8.13
CA ARG A 98 -7.05 -2.56 -8.18
C ARG A 98 -7.15 -3.15 -9.58
N ALA A 99 -7.51 -4.43 -9.68
CA ALA A 99 -7.54 -5.16 -10.96
C ALA A 99 -8.69 -4.74 -11.91
N ASN A 100 -9.67 -3.98 -11.43
CA ASN A 100 -10.77 -3.43 -12.23
C ASN A 100 -10.70 -1.89 -12.14
N GLY A 101 -10.96 -1.18 -13.24
CA GLY A 101 -10.80 0.28 -13.32
C GLY A 101 -12.08 1.08 -13.15
N ASN A 102 -13.24 0.44 -12.90
CA ASN A 102 -14.52 1.13 -12.84
C ASN A 102 -15.43 0.69 -11.66
N LEU A 103 -15.24 1.27 -10.47
CA LEU A 103 -16.04 1.00 -9.26
C LEU A 103 -16.54 2.28 -8.61
N LEU A 104 -17.84 2.33 -8.28
CA LEU A 104 -18.50 3.51 -7.71
C LEU A 104 -17.90 3.94 -6.36
N GLY A 105 -17.60 3.00 -5.46
CA GLY A 105 -16.96 3.31 -4.18
C GLY A 105 -15.65 4.07 -4.37
N GLN A 106 -14.83 3.63 -5.32
CA GLN A 106 -13.53 4.22 -5.62
C GLN A 106 -13.64 5.62 -6.24
N TRP A 107 -14.61 5.83 -7.14
CA TRP A 107 -14.92 7.17 -7.65
C TRP A 107 -15.33 8.14 -6.53
N ARG A 108 -16.06 7.67 -5.52
CA ARG A 108 -16.47 8.51 -4.38
C ARG A 108 -15.35 8.78 -3.39
N GLY A 109 -14.51 7.78 -3.13
CA GLY A 109 -13.47 7.84 -2.09
C GLY A 109 -12.18 8.52 -2.55
N TYR A 110 -11.75 8.29 -3.80
CA TYR A 110 -10.40 8.65 -4.25
C TYR A 110 -10.38 9.63 -5.42
N SER A 111 -11.55 10.11 -5.84
CA SER A 111 -11.66 11.08 -6.94
C SER A 111 -12.41 12.33 -6.48
N ALA A 112 -12.03 13.47 -7.06
CA ALA A 112 -12.80 14.70 -6.85
C ALA A 112 -14.07 14.66 -7.71
N LEU A 113 -15.20 15.07 -7.15
CA LEU A 113 -16.49 15.06 -7.84
C LEU A 113 -16.40 15.74 -9.22
N GLY A 114 -16.77 15.00 -10.28
CA GLY A 114 -16.72 15.50 -11.66
C GLY A 114 -15.34 15.51 -12.32
N LYS A 115 -14.28 15.08 -11.61
CA LYS A 115 -12.87 15.23 -12.03
C LYS A 115 -12.07 13.94 -11.87
N GLY A 116 -12.73 12.80 -11.73
CA GLY A 116 -12.08 11.52 -11.48
C GLY A 116 -11.49 10.88 -12.72
N VAL A 117 -10.36 10.20 -12.57
CA VAL A 117 -9.81 9.29 -13.58
C VAL A 117 -9.24 8.02 -12.93
N SER A 118 -9.12 6.95 -13.71
CA SER A 118 -8.47 5.71 -13.27
C SER A 118 -7.43 5.30 -14.31
N LEU A 119 -6.17 5.22 -13.89
CA LEU A 119 -5.01 4.97 -14.75
C LEU A 119 -4.65 3.49 -14.69
N GLY A 120 -4.84 2.78 -15.80
CA GLY A 120 -4.54 1.37 -15.94
C GLY A 120 -3.13 1.12 -16.45
N PHE A 121 -2.39 0.28 -15.74
CA PHE A 121 -1.03 -0.16 -16.09
C PHE A 121 -1.01 -1.67 -16.33
N ALA A 122 -0.25 -2.10 -17.34
CA ALA A 122 -0.03 -3.53 -17.56
C ALA A 122 0.75 -4.11 -16.37
N PRO A 123 0.31 -5.23 -15.77
CA PRO A 123 0.86 -5.71 -14.51
C PRO A 123 2.31 -6.18 -14.64
N ASP A 124 2.68 -6.82 -15.76
CA ASP A 124 4.06 -7.28 -15.98
C ASP A 124 5.03 -6.11 -16.11
N TRP A 125 4.63 -5.06 -16.82
CA TRP A 125 5.41 -3.84 -16.94
C TRP A 125 5.53 -3.10 -15.60
N LEU A 126 4.44 -3.02 -14.83
CA LEU A 126 4.46 -2.40 -13.51
C LEU A 126 5.35 -3.19 -12.54
N ARG A 127 5.35 -4.52 -12.62
CA ARG A 127 6.25 -5.39 -11.84
C ARG A 127 7.70 -5.20 -12.23
N GLU A 128 8.02 -5.15 -13.52
CA GLU A 128 9.39 -4.85 -14.00
C GLU A 128 9.89 -3.51 -13.43
N LYS A 129 9.03 -2.48 -13.41
CA LYS A 129 9.34 -1.18 -12.80
C LYS A 129 9.49 -1.25 -11.28
N ALA A 130 8.70 -2.08 -10.63
CA ALA A 130 8.78 -2.31 -9.19
C ALA A 130 10.11 -2.96 -8.82
N ASP A 131 10.44 -4.08 -9.46
CA ASP A 131 11.64 -4.86 -9.22
C ASP A 131 12.91 -4.01 -9.45
N ALA A 132 12.95 -3.22 -10.52
CA ALA A 132 14.07 -2.33 -10.85
C ALA A 132 14.31 -1.22 -9.80
N GLN A 133 13.31 -0.90 -8.98
CA GLN A 133 13.37 0.13 -7.94
C GLN A 133 13.33 -0.45 -6.52
N GLY A 134 13.37 -1.78 -6.38
CA GLY A 134 13.25 -2.47 -5.10
C GLY A 134 11.85 -2.41 -4.47
N PHE A 135 10.85 -1.96 -5.22
CA PHE A 135 9.46 -2.04 -4.81
C PHE A 135 8.91 -3.44 -5.01
N GLN A 136 7.87 -3.78 -4.28
CA GLN A 136 7.14 -5.03 -4.45
C GLN A 136 5.65 -4.76 -4.61
N ILE A 137 4.97 -5.62 -5.35
CA ILE A 137 3.52 -5.55 -5.55
C ILE A 137 2.88 -6.70 -4.79
N ALA A 138 1.91 -6.41 -3.94
CA ALA A 138 1.21 -7.40 -3.13
C ALA A 138 -0.30 -7.22 -3.19
N ARG A 139 -1.04 -8.31 -3.02
CA ARG A 139 -2.50 -8.28 -2.88
C ARG A 139 -2.86 -8.08 -1.42
N CYS A 140 -3.80 -7.18 -1.13
CA CYS A 140 -4.28 -6.98 0.23
C CYS A 140 -5.09 -8.19 0.72
N ILE A 141 -4.96 -8.48 2.02
CA ILE A 141 -5.63 -9.60 2.71
C ILE A 141 -6.71 -9.04 3.61
N TYR A 142 -7.93 -9.58 3.45
CA TYR A 142 -9.14 -9.12 4.14
C TYR A 142 -9.76 -10.18 5.05
N HIS A 143 -9.58 -11.47 4.73
CA HIS A 143 -10.31 -12.55 5.38
C HIS A 143 -9.83 -12.76 6.83
N PRO A 144 -10.71 -12.63 7.86
CA PRO A 144 -10.31 -12.68 9.27
C PRO A 144 -9.49 -13.92 9.64
N GLY A 145 -9.95 -15.12 9.28
CA GLY A 145 -9.21 -16.35 9.60
C GLY A 145 -7.83 -16.44 8.94
N THR A 146 -7.61 -15.76 7.81
CA THR A 146 -6.28 -15.69 7.20
C THR A 146 -5.37 -14.73 7.97
N GLN A 147 -5.93 -13.63 8.47
CA GLN A 147 -5.22 -12.66 9.29
C GLN A 147 -4.88 -13.24 10.67
N GLU A 148 -5.80 -13.99 11.29
CA GLU A 148 -5.59 -14.68 12.56
C GLU A 148 -4.44 -15.68 12.48
N ASN A 149 -4.45 -16.56 11.47
CA ASN A 149 -3.34 -17.51 11.24
C ASN A 149 -2.00 -16.78 11.01
N LEU A 150 -2.02 -15.68 10.28
CA LEU A 150 -0.83 -14.88 10.03
C LEU A 150 -0.27 -14.27 11.31
N VAL A 151 -1.13 -13.77 12.18
CA VAL A 151 -0.76 -13.22 13.49
C VAL A 151 -0.20 -14.31 14.40
N GLU A 152 -0.81 -15.50 14.39
CA GLU A 152 -0.29 -16.67 15.11
C GLU A 152 1.14 -17.01 14.65
N GLU A 153 1.36 -17.14 13.34
CA GLU A 153 2.71 -17.40 12.77
C GLU A 153 3.74 -16.32 13.16
N ILE A 154 3.33 -15.06 13.27
CA ILE A 154 4.21 -13.95 13.69
C ILE A 154 4.57 -14.09 15.17
N VAL A 155 3.59 -14.37 16.03
CA VAL A 155 3.82 -14.51 17.48
C VAL A 155 4.69 -15.74 17.77
N ASP A 156 4.41 -16.87 17.10
CA ASP A 156 5.27 -18.06 17.15
C ASP A 156 6.71 -17.73 16.77
N ALA A 157 6.89 -16.94 15.71
CA ALA A 157 8.22 -16.57 15.25
C ALA A 157 8.98 -15.67 16.23
N VAL A 158 8.27 -14.81 16.97
CA VAL A 158 8.86 -13.97 18.02
C VAL A 158 9.26 -14.81 19.24
N GLU A 159 8.42 -15.74 19.68
CA GLU A 159 8.74 -16.68 20.77
C GLU A 159 9.97 -17.53 20.41
N ASP A 160 10.02 -18.08 19.19
CA ASP A 160 11.16 -18.85 18.70
C ASP A 160 12.47 -18.04 18.63
N ASP A 161 12.41 -16.79 18.17
CA ASP A 161 13.59 -15.92 18.09
C ASP A 161 14.09 -15.56 19.50
N ALA A 162 13.19 -15.37 20.47
CA ALA A 162 13.54 -15.19 21.87
C ALA A 162 14.18 -16.43 22.48
N GLN A 163 13.63 -17.62 22.20
CA GLN A 163 14.20 -18.89 22.66
C GLN A 163 15.63 -19.10 22.12
N ARG A 164 15.86 -18.86 20.83
CA ARG A 164 17.19 -18.94 20.22
C ARG A 164 18.17 -17.92 20.79
N ALA A 165 17.70 -16.71 21.10
CA ALA A 165 18.54 -15.69 21.74
C ALA A 165 19.00 -16.15 23.13
N LEU A 166 18.09 -16.69 23.93
CA LEU A 166 18.39 -17.23 25.26
C LEU A 166 19.37 -18.40 25.20
N GLU A 167 19.18 -19.34 24.28
CA GLU A 167 20.07 -20.50 24.09
C GLU A 167 21.48 -20.11 23.63
N SER A 168 21.59 -19.11 22.75
CA SER A 168 22.88 -18.73 22.15
C SER A 168 23.67 -17.71 22.95
N ARG A 169 23.00 -16.80 23.67
CA ARG A 169 23.63 -15.67 24.38
C ARG A 169 23.48 -15.76 25.90
N GLY A 170 22.60 -16.62 26.41
CA GLY A 170 22.29 -16.71 27.83
C GLY A 170 21.50 -15.52 28.39
N ASP A 171 21.07 -14.60 27.52
CA ASP A 171 20.31 -13.41 27.88
C ASP A 171 19.34 -13.02 26.74
N LEU A 172 18.21 -12.42 27.11
CA LEU A 172 17.15 -11.98 26.22
C LEU A 172 17.13 -10.45 26.18
N ASP A 173 17.66 -9.89 25.09
CA ASP A 173 17.49 -8.47 24.80
C ASP A 173 16.25 -8.27 23.92
N GLU A 174 15.10 -8.08 24.57
CA GLU A 174 13.80 -7.86 23.93
C GLU A 174 13.83 -6.66 22.98
N ALA A 175 14.60 -5.61 23.30
CA ALA A 175 14.66 -4.40 22.48
C ALA A 175 15.25 -4.70 21.09
N VAL A 176 16.27 -5.55 21.02
CA VAL A 176 16.88 -5.96 19.73
C VAL A 176 15.92 -6.81 18.91
N ILE A 177 15.13 -7.67 19.54
CA ILE A 177 14.11 -8.49 18.86
C ILE A 177 13.02 -7.58 18.30
N PHE A 178 12.52 -6.66 19.11
CA PHE A 178 11.42 -5.78 18.72
C PHE A 178 11.83 -4.73 17.67
N GLU A 179 13.05 -4.21 17.72
CA GLU A 179 13.59 -3.33 16.68
C GLU A 179 13.65 -4.04 15.31
N ARG A 180 14.10 -5.31 15.30
CA ARG A 180 14.09 -6.14 14.10
C ARG A 180 12.67 -6.46 13.62
N LEU A 181 11.72 -6.56 14.54
CA LEU A 181 10.32 -6.84 14.24
C LEU A 181 9.61 -5.63 13.62
N GLU A 182 9.97 -4.40 13.98
CA GLU A 182 9.28 -3.17 13.55
C GLU A 182 9.15 -3.04 12.03
N SER A 183 10.27 -3.11 11.32
CA SER A 183 10.30 -3.00 9.85
C SER A 183 9.52 -4.13 9.16
N ARG A 184 9.54 -5.34 9.74
CA ARG A 184 8.84 -6.51 9.23
C ARG A 184 7.33 -6.40 9.44
N LEU A 185 6.91 -6.02 10.63
CA LEU A 185 5.51 -5.76 10.94
C LEU A 185 4.95 -4.65 10.06
N LEU A 186 5.72 -3.59 9.80
CA LEU A 186 5.26 -2.51 8.94
C LEU A 186 4.96 -3.00 7.51
N ARG A 187 5.80 -3.90 6.97
CA ARG A 187 5.56 -4.53 5.65
C ARG A 187 4.37 -5.48 5.65
N ILE A 188 4.08 -6.15 6.75
CA ILE A 188 2.90 -7.02 6.89
C ILE A 188 1.64 -6.16 7.03
N ALA A 189 1.67 -5.16 7.91
CA ALA A 189 0.57 -4.22 8.12
C ALA A 189 0.21 -3.46 6.83
N ALA A 190 1.19 -3.18 5.97
CA ALA A 190 0.96 -2.55 4.68
C ALA A 190 0.04 -3.36 3.76
N VAL A 191 -0.19 -4.66 3.99
CA VAL A 191 -1.05 -5.50 3.12
C VAL A 191 -2.25 -6.10 3.85
N LEU A 192 -2.39 -5.88 5.16
CA LEU A 192 -3.57 -6.29 5.91
C LEU A 192 -4.61 -5.17 5.89
N LYS A 193 -5.84 -5.51 5.52
CA LYS A 193 -6.96 -4.57 5.50
C LYS A 193 -8.13 -5.08 6.30
N HIS A 194 -8.87 -4.16 6.89
CA HIS A 194 -10.09 -4.50 7.59
C HIS A 194 -11.11 -5.15 6.61
N PRO A 195 -11.83 -6.22 7.01
CA PRO A 195 -12.74 -6.96 6.12
C PRO A 195 -13.79 -6.10 5.40
N ALA A 196 -14.22 -4.99 6.02
CA ALA A 196 -15.18 -4.04 5.44
C ALA A 196 -14.73 -3.41 4.11
N PHE A 197 -13.42 -3.43 3.80
CA PHE A 197 -12.84 -2.90 2.57
C PHE A 197 -12.59 -3.96 1.49
N GLU A 198 -13.12 -5.18 1.64
CA GLU A 198 -12.91 -6.26 0.66
C GLU A 198 -13.36 -5.89 -0.76
N GLU A 199 -14.35 -5.02 -0.91
CA GLU A 199 -14.83 -4.52 -2.22
C GLU A 199 -13.71 -3.83 -3.03
N GLU A 200 -12.70 -3.29 -2.37
CA GLU A 200 -11.61 -2.57 -3.03
C GLU A 200 -10.73 -3.50 -3.87
N GLN A 201 -10.60 -4.78 -3.47
CA GLN A 201 -9.72 -5.77 -4.09
C GLN A 201 -8.33 -5.19 -4.40
N GLU A 202 -7.76 -4.55 -3.38
CA GLU A 202 -6.59 -3.70 -3.51
C GLU A 202 -5.31 -4.50 -3.75
N TRP A 203 -4.48 -3.95 -4.61
CA TRP A 203 -3.08 -4.30 -4.79
C TRP A 203 -2.22 -3.11 -4.38
N ARG A 204 -1.16 -3.34 -3.62
CA ARG A 204 -0.24 -2.29 -3.19
C ARG A 204 1.12 -2.46 -3.81
N LEU A 205 1.63 -1.37 -4.36
CA LEU A 205 3.03 -1.20 -4.68
C LEU A 205 3.72 -0.61 -3.45
N VAL A 206 4.58 -1.39 -2.80
CA VAL A 206 5.21 -1.09 -1.50
C VAL A 206 6.70 -0.88 -1.69
N SER A 207 7.25 0.19 -1.10
CA SER A 207 8.67 0.53 -1.18
C SER A 207 9.54 -0.37 -0.30
N PRO A 208 10.87 -0.30 -0.44
CA PRO A 208 11.78 -0.66 0.65
C PRO A 208 11.44 0.11 1.93
N VAL A 209 11.79 -0.46 3.08
CA VAL A 209 11.74 0.24 4.37
C VAL A 209 12.87 1.26 4.43
N MET A 210 12.61 2.44 4.98
CA MET A 210 13.59 3.53 5.10
C MET A 210 13.68 4.03 6.53
N ASP A 211 14.87 3.98 7.11
CA ASP A 211 15.08 4.37 8.51
C ASP A 211 15.31 5.88 8.69
N ASP A 212 15.77 6.58 7.64
CA ASP A 212 16.01 8.04 7.65
C ASP A 212 15.46 8.71 6.37
N CYS A 213 14.90 9.91 6.51
CA CYS A 213 14.43 10.75 5.42
C CYS A 213 15.50 11.65 4.79
N GLN A 214 16.67 11.82 5.43
CA GLN A 214 17.71 12.74 4.95
C GLN A 214 18.44 12.22 3.70
N ASP A 215 18.71 10.92 3.64
CA ASP A 215 19.50 10.30 2.57
C ASP A 215 18.64 9.57 1.52
N CYS A 216 17.32 9.70 1.59
CA CYS A 216 16.40 9.09 0.64
C CYS A 216 15.55 10.15 -0.07
N PRO A 217 15.07 9.90 -1.30
CA PRO A 217 14.30 10.88 -2.07
C PRO A 217 12.85 11.04 -1.58
N VAL A 218 12.65 11.13 -0.26
CA VAL A 218 11.35 11.44 0.34
C VAL A 218 11.06 12.92 0.18
N ALA A 219 9.87 13.21 -0.31
CA ALA A 219 9.35 14.56 -0.46
C ALA A 219 8.04 14.70 0.33
N PHE A 220 7.58 15.94 0.48
CA PHE A 220 6.38 16.25 1.24
C PHE A 220 5.36 16.95 0.36
N ARG A 221 4.09 16.78 0.69
CA ARG A 221 2.99 17.50 0.07
C ARG A 221 1.97 17.89 1.12
N GLU A 222 1.15 18.89 0.80
CA GLU A 222 -0.03 19.21 1.59
C GLU A 222 -1.02 18.03 1.54
N GLY A 223 -1.35 17.49 2.71
CA GLY A 223 -2.47 16.57 2.93
C GLY A 223 -3.69 17.34 3.47
N VAL A 224 -4.75 16.61 3.84
CA VAL A 224 -6.00 17.24 4.30
C VAL A 224 -5.82 18.08 5.56
N SER A 225 -4.97 17.64 6.48
CA SER A 225 -4.76 18.26 7.80
C SER A 225 -3.30 18.44 8.19
N MET A 226 -2.36 17.87 7.41
CA MET A 226 -0.94 17.83 7.76
C MET A 226 -0.09 17.64 6.50
N LEU A 227 1.23 17.78 6.64
CA LEU A 227 2.16 17.37 5.60
C LEU A 227 2.18 15.85 5.47
N THR A 228 2.05 15.35 4.24
CA THR A 228 2.13 13.93 3.93
C THR A 228 3.46 13.62 3.24
N PRO A 229 4.32 12.80 3.85
CA PRO A 229 5.53 12.31 3.20
C PRO A 229 5.16 11.35 2.06
N TRP A 230 5.95 11.40 0.99
CA TRP A 230 5.79 10.54 -0.17
C TRP A 230 7.12 10.23 -0.84
N TYR A 231 7.18 9.06 -1.45
CA TYR A 231 8.34 8.55 -2.17
C TYR A 231 8.06 8.45 -3.67
N PRO A 232 8.97 8.88 -4.55
CA PRO A 232 8.80 8.81 -5.99
C PRO A 232 8.97 7.38 -6.50
N PHE A 233 7.90 6.83 -7.06
CA PHE A 233 7.98 5.64 -7.91
C PHE A 233 8.04 6.07 -9.38
N ARG A 234 9.18 5.83 -10.04
CA ARG A 234 9.42 6.28 -11.41
C ARG A 234 8.77 5.31 -12.39
N LEU A 235 7.83 5.82 -13.19
CA LEU A 235 7.15 5.11 -14.26
C LEU A 235 7.88 5.25 -15.60
N GLY A 236 8.81 6.19 -15.71
CA GLY A 236 9.60 6.45 -16.92
C GLY A 236 9.14 7.73 -17.64
N THR A 237 10.10 8.54 -18.05
CA THR A 237 9.87 9.89 -18.63
C THR A 237 10.59 10.12 -19.95
N ASN A 238 11.49 9.22 -20.36
CA ASN A 238 12.45 9.47 -21.43
C ASN A 238 12.16 8.55 -22.62
N GLU A 239 12.62 8.93 -23.81
CA GLU A 239 12.38 8.15 -25.05
C GLU A 239 12.88 6.70 -24.96
N THR A 240 13.92 6.47 -24.16
CA THR A 240 14.50 5.13 -23.93
C THR A 240 13.75 4.31 -22.90
N ASP A 241 12.89 4.94 -22.08
CA ASP A 241 12.08 4.28 -21.06
C ASP A 241 10.74 5.00 -20.86
N PRO A 242 9.81 4.89 -21.82
CA PRO A 242 8.54 5.61 -21.76
C PRO A 242 7.56 4.93 -20.80
N MET A 243 6.83 5.73 -20.00
CA MET A 243 5.68 5.24 -19.24
C MET A 243 4.63 4.63 -20.17
N ARG A 244 4.12 3.44 -19.81
CA ARG A 244 3.14 2.70 -20.60
C ARG A 244 1.78 2.69 -19.91
N LEU A 245 0.83 3.42 -20.49
CA LEU A 245 -0.58 3.37 -20.08
C LEU A 245 -1.29 2.27 -20.87
N GLU A 246 -1.91 1.33 -20.17
CA GLU A 246 -2.71 0.27 -20.79
C GLU A 246 -4.13 0.77 -21.09
N HIS A 247 -4.71 1.55 -20.18
CA HIS A 247 -6.08 2.05 -20.29
C HIS A 247 -6.30 3.27 -19.38
N VAL A 248 -7.27 4.13 -19.70
CA VAL A 248 -7.69 5.21 -18.81
C VAL A 248 -9.21 5.29 -18.74
N PHE A 249 -9.79 5.24 -17.54
CA PHE A 249 -11.18 5.61 -17.35
C PHE A 249 -11.33 7.09 -17.01
N LEU A 250 -12.33 7.75 -17.59
CA LEU A 250 -12.90 8.99 -17.12
C LEU A 250 -14.07 8.69 -16.17
N GLY A 251 -13.98 9.18 -14.93
CA GLY A 251 -15.02 9.04 -13.92
C GLY A 251 -16.28 9.87 -14.21
N PRO A 252 -17.32 9.78 -13.36
CA PRO A 252 -18.58 10.50 -13.58
C PRO A 252 -18.36 12.02 -13.64
N THR A 253 -18.86 12.67 -14.69
CA THR A 253 -18.70 14.11 -14.94
C THR A 253 -19.97 14.72 -15.53
N PRO A 254 -20.29 16.00 -15.28
CA PRO A 254 -21.44 16.66 -15.91
C PRO A 254 -21.27 16.88 -17.42
N ASN A 255 -20.04 16.89 -17.93
CA ASN A 255 -19.74 17.22 -19.33
C ASN A 255 -18.93 16.09 -19.98
N THR A 256 -19.56 14.94 -20.21
CA THR A 256 -18.89 13.71 -20.68
C THR A 256 -18.09 13.92 -21.96
N ASP A 257 -18.69 14.41 -23.04
CA ASP A 257 -18.03 14.51 -24.35
C ASP A 257 -16.84 15.48 -24.32
N LEU A 258 -17.00 16.64 -23.70
CA LEU A 258 -15.92 17.64 -23.56
C LEU A 258 -14.78 17.12 -22.66
N SER A 259 -15.13 16.40 -21.59
CA SER A 259 -14.14 15.81 -20.68
C SER A 259 -13.35 14.69 -21.36
N MET A 260 -14.03 13.83 -22.13
CA MET A 260 -13.40 12.76 -22.92
C MET A 260 -12.44 13.35 -23.96
N ASN A 261 -12.92 14.34 -24.73
CA ASN A 261 -12.11 14.99 -25.76
C ASN A 261 -10.89 15.70 -25.16
N SER A 262 -11.07 16.50 -24.11
CA SER A 262 -9.95 17.21 -23.47
C SER A 262 -8.93 16.26 -22.84
N LEU A 263 -9.38 15.16 -22.21
CA LEU A 263 -8.49 14.12 -21.68
C LEU A 263 -7.66 13.45 -22.78
N ALA A 264 -8.29 13.04 -23.88
CA ALA A 264 -7.59 12.45 -25.02
C ALA A 264 -6.60 13.43 -25.68
N LEU A 265 -7.00 14.70 -25.85
CA LEU A 265 -6.13 15.75 -26.37
C LEU A 265 -4.91 15.99 -25.46
N TYR A 266 -5.11 16.02 -24.15
CA TYR A 266 -4.04 16.20 -23.17
C TYR A 266 -3.03 15.06 -23.23
N LEU A 267 -3.50 13.80 -23.18
CA LEU A 267 -2.63 12.61 -23.28
C LEU A 267 -1.82 12.62 -24.58
N ARG A 268 -2.47 12.84 -25.72
CA ARG A 268 -1.80 12.92 -27.03
C ARG A 268 -0.78 14.05 -27.09
N LYS A 269 -1.10 15.23 -26.53
CA LYS A 269 -0.18 16.38 -26.48
C LYS A 269 1.09 16.06 -25.67
N ARG A 270 0.98 15.17 -24.69
CA ARG A 270 2.09 14.68 -23.87
C ARG A 270 2.76 13.42 -24.44
N GLY A 271 2.34 12.94 -25.62
CA GLY A 271 2.93 11.77 -26.29
C GLY A 271 2.43 10.44 -25.74
N PHE A 272 1.31 10.42 -25.00
CA PHE A 272 0.73 9.19 -24.46
C PHE A 272 -0.50 8.77 -25.28
N GLU A 273 -0.48 7.52 -25.74
CA GLU A 273 -1.61 6.84 -26.38
C GLU A 273 -1.87 5.53 -25.65
N PRO A 274 -2.84 5.49 -24.70
CA PRO A 274 -3.12 4.27 -23.96
C PRO A 274 -3.51 3.13 -24.90
N ARG A 275 -2.97 1.92 -24.69
CA ARG A 275 -3.15 0.78 -25.63
C ARG A 275 -4.62 0.45 -25.91
N ARG A 276 -5.48 0.49 -24.87
CA ARG A 276 -6.93 0.27 -24.97
C ARG A 276 -7.74 1.56 -25.02
N GLY A 277 -7.07 2.71 -25.15
CA GLY A 277 -7.69 4.02 -25.26
C GLY A 277 -8.20 4.58 -23.93
N VAL A 278 -9.10 5.55 -24.06
CA VAL A 278 -9.78 6.24 -22.96
C VAL A 278 -11.25 5.89 -23.01
N GLU A 279 -11.84 5.48 -21.88
CA GLU A 279 -13.26 5.12 -21.79
C GLU A 279 -13.98 5.93 -20.70
N TYR A 280 -15.24 6.34 -20.96
CA TYR A 280 -16.09 6.88 -19.91
C TYR A 280 -16.62 5.76 -19.00
N CYS A 281 -16.61 5.97 -17.69
CA CYS A 281 -17.04 4.99 -16.69
C CYS A 281 -18.51 4.54 -16.80
N ARG A 282 -19.37 5.27 -17.53
CA ARG A 282 -20.82 5.02 -17.69
C ARG A 282 -21.64 5.03 -16.39
N ILE A 283 -21.02 5.31 -15.25
CA ILE A 283 -21.73 5.49 -13.99
C ILE A 283 -22.40 6.86 -13.99
N PRO A 284 -23.71 6.97 -13.68
CA PRO A 284 -24.42 8.24 -13.71
C PRO A 284 -23.78 9.28 -12.78
N TYR A 285 -23.54 10.48 -13.32
CA TYR A 285 -23.17 11.63 -12.52
C TYR A 285 -24.40 12.10 -11.71
N ARG A 286 -24.24 12.26 -10.40
CA ARG A 286 -25.24 12.87 -9.53
C ARG A 286 -24.65 14.14 -8.93
N GLN A 287 -25.28 15.28 -9.22
CA GLN A 287 -25.00 16.51 -8.49
C GLN A 287 -25.41 16.31 -7.03
N ARG A 288 -24.55 16.73 -6.10
CA ARG A 288 -24.88 16.78 -4.67
C ARG A 288 -25.80 17.96 -4.41
#